data_AF-A0A5Q4SWB8-F1
#
_entry.id   AF-A0A5Q4SWB8-F1
#
_cell.length_a   1.000
_cell.length_b   1.000
_cell.length_c   1.000
_cell.angle_alpha   90.00
_cell.angle_beta   90.00
_cell.angle_gamma   90.00
#
_symmetry.space_group_name_H-M   'P 1'
#
loop_
_entity.id
_entity.type
_entity.pdbx_description
1 polymer ?
#
loop_
_entity_poly.entity_id
_entity_poly.type
_entity_poly.pdbx_seq_one_letter_code
_entity_poly.pdbx_strand_id
1 'polypeptide(L)' 'MSRLNLDDFSDLIERPDSGVRRDAEERRERLVVPAGALGRLDELAEWLAAAQAAVPVRAVDRPRVVLFAGDHG' A
#
# COMPACT_ATOMS: atom_id res chain seq x y z
N MET A 1 8.81 21.32 -24.15
CA MET A 1 8.75 20.45 -22.95
C MET A 1 7.29 20.18 -22.65
N SER A 2 6.87 18.92 -22.63
CA SER A 2 5.49 18.58 -22.26
C SER A 2 5.27 19.06 -20.82
N ARG A 3 4.29 19.94 -20.62
CA ARG A 3 3.93 20.42 -19.30
C ARG A 3 3.14 19.30 -18.64
N LEU A 4 3.67 18.73 -17.56
CA LEU A 4 2.96 17.72 -16.77
C LEU A 4 1.68 18.37 -16.25
N ASN A 5 0.52 17.85 -16.66
CA ASN A 5 -0.77 18.24 -16.12
C ASN A 5 -1.01 17.42 -14.84
N LEU A 6 -1.15 18.09 -13.70
CA LEU A 6 -1.33 17.43 -12.41
C LEU A 6 -2.70 16.76 -12.30
N ASP A 7 -3.71 17.29 -13.00
CA ASP A 7 -5.07 16.74 -12.99
C ASP A 7 -5.10 15.37 -13.66
N ASP A 8 -4.52 15.26 -14.87
CA ASP A 8 -4.40 14.00 -15.60
C ASP A 8 -3.62 12.94 -14.81
N PHE A 9 -2.66 13.35 -13.98
CA PHE A 9 -1.89 12.44 -13.14
C PHE A 9 -2.70 11.92 -11.94
N SER A 10 -3.55 12.77 -11.36
CA SER A 10 -4.43 12.38 -10.26
C SER A 10 -5.43 11.32 -10.68
N ASP A 11 -5.91 11.37 -11.93
CA ASP A 11 -6.88 10.39 -12.47
C ASP A 11 -6.29 8.98 -12.61
N LEU A 12 -4.96 8.85 -12.60
CA LEU A 12 -4.27 7.55 -12.65
C LEU A 12 -4.17 6.87 -11.26
N ILE A 13 -4.54 7.56 -10.18
CA ILE A 13 -4.43 7.01 -8.82
C ILE A 13 -5.64 6.14 -8.52
N GLU A 14 -5.46 4.83 -8.65
CA GLU A 14 -6.45 3.85 -8.21
C GLU A 14 -6.53 3.80 -6.67
N ARG A 15 -7.75 3.69 -6.16
CA ARG A 15 -7.96 3.51 -4.72
C ARG A 15 -7.67 2.04 -4.36
N PRO A 16 -7.12 1.78 -3.16
CA PRO A 16 -6.98 0.41 -2.66
C PRO A 16 -8.30 -0.36 -2.72
N ASP A 17 -8.25 -1.58 -3.25
CA ASP A 17 -9.43 -2.42 -3.48
C ASP A 17 -9.96 -3.01 -2.16
N SER A 18 -11.25 -2.78 -1.88
CA SER A 18 -11.90 -3.25 -0.65
C SER A 18 -12.17 -4.76 -0.63
N GLY A 19 -12.35 -5.39 -1.80
CA GLY A 19 -12.45 -6.84 -1.94
C GLY A 19 -11.11 -7.52 -1.65
N VAL A 20 -10.01 -6.98 -2.18
CA VAL A 20 -8.65 -7.48 -1.89
C VAL A 20 -8.33 -7.34 -0.40
N ARG A 21 -8.74 -6.23 0.24
CA ARG A 21 -8.58 -6.07 1.69
C ARG A 21 -9.31 -7.17 2.47
N ARG A 22 -10.55 -7.47 2.09
CA ARG A 22 -11.34 -8.56 2.68
C ARG A 22 -10.68 -9.92 2.47
N ASP A 23 -10.15 -10.20 1.29
CA ASP A 23 -9.43 -11.45 1.02
C ASP A 23 -8.18 -11.60 1.92
N ALA A 24 -7.51 -10.48 2.24
CA ALA A 24 -6.39 -10.45 3.16
C ALA A 24 -6.82 -10.72 4.62
N GLU A 25 -7.92 -10.12 5.07
CA GLU A 25 -8.56 -10.39 6.37
C GLU A 25 -8.94 -11.88 6.50
N GLU A 26 -9.64 -12.43 5.50
CA GLU A 26 -10.04 -13.85 5.48
C GLU A 26 -8.82 -14.79 5.48
N ARG A 27 -7.73 -14.42 4.78
CA ARG A 27 -6.46 -15.16 4.86
C ARG A 27 -5.84 -15.08 6.25
N ARG A 28 -5.91 -13.92 6.90
CA ARG A 28 -5.31 -13.66 8.22
C ARG A 28 -5.94 -14.53 9.30
N GLU A 29 -7.25 -14.73 9.24
CA GLU A 29 -8.01 -15.62 10.14
C GLU A 29 -7.59 -17.09 10.06
N ARG A 30 -7.03 -17.52 8.91
CA ARG A 30 -6.58 -18.90 8.71
C ARG A 30 -5.16 -19.16 9.23
N LEU A 31 -4.45 -18.15 9.73
CA LEU A 31 -3.11 -18.32 10.29
C LEU A 31 -3.15 -18.81 11.73
N VAL A 32 -2.16 -19.63 12.10
CA VAL A 32 -1.99 -20.10 13.50
C VAL A 32 -1.68 -18.95 14.46
N VAL A 33 -1.07 -17.87 13.94
CA VAL A 33 -0.79 -16.66 14.72
C VAL A 33 -2.11 -15.96 15.07
N PRO A 34 -2.45 -15.72 16.35
CA PRO A 34 -3.69 -15.05 16.71
C PRO A 34 -3.79 -13.65 16.09
N ALA A 35 -5.01 -13.21 15.76
CA ALA A 35 -5.25 -11.83 15.33
C ALA A 35 -4.79 -10.83 16.40
N GLY A 36 -4.15 -9.73 15.98
CA GLY A 36 -3.60 -8.70 16.87
C GLY A 36 -2.24 -9.05 17.48
N ALA A 37 -1.79 -10.31 17.41
CA ALA A 37 -0.50 -10.73 17.98
C ALA A 37 0.71 -10.06 17.28
N LEU A 38 0.53 -9.55 16.06
CA LEU A 38 1.56 -8.81 15.33
C LEU A 38 1.39 -7.28 15.42
N GLY A 39 0.39 -6.81 16.18
CA GLY A 39 0.07 -5.39 16.33
C GLY A 39 -0.13 -4.69 14.99
N ARG A 40 0.57 -3.57 14.78
CA ARG A 40 0.48 -2.76 13.55
C ARG A 40 0.83 -3.51 12.27
N LEU A 41 1.51 -4.65 12.34
CA LEU A 41 1.82 -5.44 11.15
C LEU A 41 0.58 -6.12 10.57
N ASP A 42 -0.44 -6.43 11.39
CA ASP A 42 -1.71 -6.96 10.90
C ASP A 42 -2.42 -5.91 10.02
N GLU A 43 -2.56 -4.69 10.55
CA GLU A 43 -3.14 -3.54 9.83
C GLU A 43 -2.35 -3.19 8.56
N LEU A 44 -1.01 -3.19 8.65
CA LEU A 44 -0.15 -2.86 7.52
C LEU A 44 -0.24 -3.90 6.40
N ALA A 45 -0.36 -5.19 6.74
CA ALA A 45 -0.48 -6.25 5.75
C ALA A 45 -1.79 -6.15 4.97
N GLU A 46 -2.92 -5.88 5.65
CA GLU A 46 -4.23 -5.67 5.02
C GLU A 46 -4.23 -4.45 4.10
N TRP A 47 -3.70 -3.32 4.58
CA TRP A 47 -3.58 -2.11 3.76
C TRP A 47 -2.67 -2.33 2.54
N LEU A 48 -1.52 -2.96 2.74
CA LEU A 48 -0.56 -3.19 1.66
C LEU A 48 -1.10 -4.17 0.62
N ALA A 49 -1.87 -5.18 1.03
CA ALA A 49 -2.55 -6.10 0.12
C ALA A 49 -3.50 -5.36 -0.81
N ALA A 50 -4.34 -4.48 -0.25
CA ALA A 50 -5.26 -3.64 -1.03
C ALA A 50 -4.53 -2.65 -1.93
N ALA A 51 -3.46 -2.01 -1.44
CA ALA A 51 -2.65 -1.06 -2.20
C ALA A 51 -1.86 -1.73 -3.34
N GLN A 52 -1.52 -3.01 -3.20
CA GLN A 52 -0.83 -3.79 -4.22
C GLN A 52 -1.78 -4.65 -5.08
N ALA A 53 -3.09 -4.64 -4.80
CA ALA A 53 -4.08 -5.54 -5.39
C ALA A 53 -3.66 -7.02 -5.37
N ALA A 54 -3.09 -7.50 -4.26
CA ALA A 54 -2.52 -8.85 -4.15
C ALA A 54 -2.59 -9.46 -2.75
N VAL A 55 -2.96 -10.75 -2.67
CA VAL A 55 -2.94 -11.56 -1.44
C VAL A 55 -2.20 -12.90 -1.72
N PRO A 56 -1.10 -13.23 -1.02
CA PRO A 56 -0.42 -12.39 -0.02
C PRO A 56 0.23 -11.16 -0.66
N VAL A 57 0.60 -10.19 0.17
CA VAL A 57 1.39 -9.03 -0.25
C VAL A 57 2.66 -9.47 -0.99
N ARG A 58 3.04 -8.72 -2.02
CA ARG A 58 4.34 -8.84 -2.68
C ARG A 58 5.40 -8.22 -1.77
N ALA A 59 6.57 -8.88 -1.71
CA ALA A 59 7.71 -8.38 -0.96
C ALA A 59 8.13 -6.97 -1.46
N VAL A 60 8.52 -6.11 -0.53
CA VAL A 60 9.03 -4.76 -0.85
C VAL A 60 10.52 -4.87 -1.13
N ASP A 61 10.88 -5.26 -2.36
CA ASP A 61 12.28 -5.60 -2.70
C ASP A 61 13.16 -4.39 -3.03
N ARG A 62 12.56 -3.27 -3.45
CA ARG A 62 13.29 -2.08 -3.96
C ARG A 62 12.75 -0.77 -3.39
N PRO A 63 12.75 -0.58 -2.05
CA PRO A 63 12.34 0.69 -1.47
C PRO A 63 13.22 1.84 -1.99
N ARG A 64 12.62 3.03 -2.08
CA ARG A 64 13.27 4.28 -2.50
C ARG A 64 12.92 5.37 -1.51
N VAL A 65 13.92 6.18 -1.16
CA VAL A 65 13.73 7.39 -0.38
C VAL A 65 14.04 8.56 -1.30
N VAL A 66 13.12 9.53 -1.40
CA VAL A 66 13.27 10.74 -2.20
C VAL A 66 13.34 11.93 -1.25
N LEU A 67 14.50 12.59 -1.18
CA LEU A 67 14.71 13.79 -0.37
C LEU A 67 14.58 15.03 -1.25
N PHE A 68 13.61 15.88 -0.94
CA PHE A 68 13.51 17.21 -1.53
C PHE A 68 14.21 18.21 -0.62
N ALA A 69 15.15 18.99 -1.16
CA ALA A 69 15.86 20.04 -0.47
C ALA A 69 15.91 21.28 -1.36
N GLY A 70 15.70 22.46 -0.77
CA GLY A 70 15.74 23.74 -1.46
C GLY A 70 15.92 24.88 -0.46
N ASP A 71 16.61 25.93 -0.88
CA ASP A 71 16.78 27.14 -0.09
C ASP A 71 15.63 28.12 -0.33
N HIS A 72 15.38 28.98 0.66
CA HIS A 72 14.42 30.08 0.60
C HIS A 72 15.13 31.40 0.90
N GLY A 73 14.75 32.47 0.18
CA GLY A 73 15.25 33.83 0.38
C GLY A 73 14.24 34.73 1.06
#